data_AF-J0NNC9-F1
#
_entry.id   AF-J0NNC9-F1
#
_cell.length_a   1.000
_cell.length_b   1.000
_cell.length_c   1.000
_cell.angle_alpha   90.00
_cell.angle_beta   90.00
_cell.angle_gamma   90.00
#
_symmetry.space_group_name_H-M   'P 1'
#
loop_
_entity.id
_entity.type
_entity.pdbx_description
1 polymer ?
#
loop_
_entity_poly.entity_id
_entity_poly.type
_entity_poly.pdbx_seq_one_letter_code
_entity_poly.pdbx_strand_id
1 'polypeptide(L)' 'MSAFRKTDSRPGRIAYEVAGLAWLAAAGPSGAPVVPVLAHGPTWLEEPRLRAAAPTAG' A
#
# COMPACT_ATOMS: atom_id res chain seq x y z
N MET A 1 -6.89 14.23 -8.16
CA MET A 1 -5.94 13.62 -7.21
C MET A 1 -4.88 12.87 -8.00
N SER A 2 -3.60 13.00 -7.65
CA SER A 2 -2.52 12.23 -8.31
C SER A 2 -2.26 10.92 -7.57
N ALA A 3 -2.17 9.80 -8.29
CA ALA A 3 -1.81 8.50 -7.73
C ALA A 3 -0.31 8.22 -7.91
N PHE A 4 0.25 7.44 -6.99
CA PHE A 4 1.48 6.70 -7.18
C PHE A 4 1.13 5.30 -7.64
N ARG A 5 1.79 4.80 -8.68
CA ARG A 5 1.61 3.44 -9.17
C ARG A 5 2.90 2.66 -8.95
N LYS A 6 2.79 1.57 -8.20
CA LYS A 6 3.82 0.56 -8.10
C LYS A 6 3.53 -0.55 -9.11
N THR A 7 4.57 -1.03 -9.77
CA THR A 7 4.48 -2.18 -10.69
C THR A 7 5.53 -3.22 -10.33
N ASP A 8 5.17 -4.49 -10.39
CA ASP A 8 6.09 -5.63 -10.33
C ASP A 8 5.64 -6.66 -11.35
N SER A 9 6.53 -7.03 -12.28
CA SER A 9 6.23 -7.98 -13.36
C SER A 9 6.21 -9.43 -12.89
N ARG A 10 6.72 -9.72 -11.69
CA ARG A 10 6.72 -11.08 -11.14
C ARG A 10 5.30 -11.44 -10.67
N PRO A 11 4.73 -12.56 -11.15
CA PRO A 11 3.39 -12.97 -10.77
C PRO A 11 3.19 -13.06 -9.25
N GLY A 12 2.06 -12.57 -8.76
CA GLY A 12 1.63 -12.72 -7.37
C GLY A 12 2.28 -11.76 -6.36
N ARG A 13 3.37 -11.05 -6.70
CA ARG A 13 4.05 -10.13 -5.75
C ARG A 13 3.14 -9.00 -5.27
N ILE A 14 2.39 -8.41 -6.20
CA ILE A 14 1.42 -7.36 -5.89
C ILE A 14 0.26 -7.90 -5.05
N ALA A 15 -0.22 -9.13 -5.33
CA ALA A 15 -1.29 -9.72 -4.54
C ALA A 15 -0.88 -9.92 -3.07
N TYR A 16 0.35 -10.38 -2.82
CA TYR A 16 0.88 -10.50 -1.46
C TYR A 16 1.03 -9.15 -0.77
N GLU A 17 1.49 -8.13 -1.49
CA GLU A 17 1.63 -6.79 -0.94
C GLU A 17 0.28 -6.17 -0.58
N VAL A 18 -0.72 -6.26 -1.46
CA VAL A 18 -2.09 -5.82 -1.19
C VAL A 18 -2.66 -6.52 0.03
N ALA A 19 -2.48 -7.84 0.14
CA ALA A 19 -2.93 -8.60 1.31
C ALA A 19 -2.23 -8.15 2.60
N GLY A 20 -0.91 -7.92 2.55
CA GLY A 20 -0.13 -7.44 3.70
C GLY A 20 -0.53 -6.03 4.14
N LEU A 21 -0.74 -5.11 3.20
CA LEU A 21 -1.20 -3.75 3.48
C LEU A 21 -2.61 -3.75 4.07
N ALA A 22 -3.51 -4.61 3.57
CA ALA A 22 -4.86 -4.77 4.14
C ALA A 22 -4.82 -5.32 5.57
N TRP A 23 -3.94 -6.31 5.83
CA TRP A 23 -3.73 -6.83 7.18
C TRP A 23 -3.20 -5.76 8.14
N LEU A 24 -2.21 -4.96 7.72
CA LEU A 24 -1.67 -3.84 8.52
C LEU A 24 -2.75 -2.79 8.81
N ALA A 25 -3.55 -2.41 7.80
CA ALA A 25 -4.62 -1.44 7.96
C ALA A 25 -5.71 -1.90 8.94
N ALA A 26 -5.92 -3.22 9.06
CA ALA A 26 -6.90 -3.79 9.98
C ALA A 26 -6.49 -3.71 11.47
N ALA A 27 -5.23 -3.41 11.78
CA ALA A 27 -4.74 -3.31 13.15
C ALA A 27 -5.30 -2.10 13.94
N GLY A 28 -5.99 -1.18 13.27
CA GLY A 28 -6.68 -0.05 13.92
C GLY A 28 -5.71 1.03 14.45
N PRO A 29 -6.17 1.89 15.38
CA PRO A 29 -5.43 3.09 15.80
C PRO A 29 -4.07 2.83 16.48
N SER A 30 -3.86 1.62 16.99
CA SER A 30 -2.60 1.19 17.61
C SER A 30 -1.62 0.56 16.63
N GLY A 31 -2.03 0.38 15.36
CA GLY A 31 -1.20 -0.20 14.31
C GLY A 31 -0.31 0.84 13.61
N ALA A 32 0.66 0.35 12.83
CA ALA A 32 1.49 1.22 12.01
C ALA A 32 0.64 1.91 10.92
N PRO A 33 0.77 3.24 10.74
CA PRO A 33 0.03 3.93 9.69
C PRO A 33 0.53 3.47 8.31
N VAL A 34 -0.39 2.94 7.50
CA VAL A 34 -0.13 2.54 6.12
C VAL A 34 -0.90 3.41 5.15
N VAL A 35 -0.34 3.57 3.94
CA VAL A 35 -0.99 4.28 2.84
C VAL A 35 -2.10 3.39 2.29
N PRO A 36 -3.33 3.91 2.05
CA PRO A 36 -4.41 3.07 1.54
C PRO A 36 -4.17 2.71 0.08
N VAL A 37 -4.42 1.45 -0.26
CA VAL A 37 -4.48 0.98 -1.65
C VAL A 37 -5.79 1.47 -2.28
N LEU A 38 -5.69 2.22 -3.38
CA LEU A 38 -6.83 2.75 -4.13
C LEU A 38 -7.39 1.73 -5.12
N ALA A 39 -6.48 1.04 -5.82
CA ALA A 39 -6.81 0.03 -6.81
C ALA A 39 -5.61 -0.89 -7.02
N HIS A 40 -5.83 -2.10 -7.53
CA HIS A 40 -4.76 -3.00 -7.90
C HIS A 40 -5.17 -3.93 -9.05
N GLY A 41 -4.17 -4.44 -9.75
CA GLY A 41 -4.26 -5.51 -10.73
C GLY A 41 -3.18 -6.57 -10.49
N PRO A 42 -3.00 -7.53 -11.42
CA PRO A 42 -2.09 -8.66 -11.22
C PRO A 42 -0.62 -8.27 -11.01
N THR A 43 -0.21 -7.12 -11.58
CA THR A 43 1.18 -6.66 -11.64
C THR A 43 1.34 -5.19 -11.23
N TRP A 44 0.30 -4.57 -10.67
CA TRP A 44 0.36 -3.18 -10.23
C TRP A 44 -0.59 -2.87 -9.06
N LEU A 45 -0.24 -1.90 -8.24
CA LEU A 45 -1.14 -1.27 -7.27
C LEU A 45 -1.02 0.25 -7.33
N GLU A 46 -2.08 0.93 -6.91
CA GLU A 46 -2.15 2.39 -6.83
C GLU A 46 -2.44 2.87 -5.42
N GLU A 47 -1.79 3.97 -5.06
CA GLU A 47 -1.89 4.62 -3.76
C GLU A 47 -2.01 6.15 -3.96
N PRO A 48 -2.53 6.91 -2.98
CA PRO A 48 -2.40 8.36 -3.00
C PRO A 48 -0.94 8.76 -3.08
N ARG A 49 -0.62 9.68 -3.98
CA ARG A 49 0.75 10.20 -4.04
C ARG A 49 1.02 11.10 -2.83
N LEU A 50 1.88 10.64 -1.94
CA LEU A 50 2.38 11.45 -0.83
C LEU A 50 3.54 12.34 -1.31
N ARG A 51 3.55 13.61 -0.90
CA ARG A 51 4.69 14.51 -1.17
C ARG A 51 5.88 14.21 -0.25
N ALA A 52 5.59 13.85 0.99
CA ALA A 52 6.54 13.36 1.98
C ALA A 52 5.77 12.66 3.10
N ALA A 53 6.34 11.59 3.65
CA ALA A 53 5.91 10.97 4.90
C ALA A 53 7.14 10.36 5.58
N ALA A 54 7.28 10.53 6.88
CA ALA A 54 8.31 9.85 7.68
C ALA A 54 7.66 8.65 8.39
N PRO A 55 8.27 7.46 8.35
CA PRO A 55 7.84 6.37 9.20
C PRO A 55 8.01 6.78 10.67
N THR A 56 6.90 6.96 11.39
CA THR A 56 6.94 7.07 12.86
C THR A 56 6.92 5.66 13.43
N ALA A 57 7.98 5.26 14.13
CA ALA A 57 7.89 4.13 15.03
C ALA A 57 6.89 4.50 16.14
N GLY A 58 5.86 3.68 16.30
CA GLY A 58 4.91 3.77 17.41
C GLY A 58 5.53 3.32 18.72
#